data_AF-A0A6J5DJA0-F1
#
_entry.id   AF-A0A6J5DJA0-F1
#
_cell.length_a   1.000
_cell.length_b   1.000
_cell.length_c   1.000
_cell.angle_alpha   90.00
_cell.angle_beta   90.00
_cell.angle_gamma   90.00
#
_symmetry.space_group_name_H-M   'P 1'
#
loop_
_entity.id
_entity.type
_entity.pdbx_description
1 polymer ?
#
loop_
_entity_poly.entity_id
_entity_poly.type
_entity_poly.pdbx_seq_one_letter_code
_entity_poly.pdbx_strand_id
1 'polypeptide(L)' 'MAITFQVGELTNFDPADPEIAEEQGAIALALRESRQYESRIFAVWTGQDHGSELIAIAYQGEIFKK' A
#
# COMPACT_ATOMS: atom_id res chain seq x y z
N MET A 1 -17.51 -6.07 -9.90
CA MET A 1 -16.80 -4.89 -9.37
C MET A 1 -15.32 -5.19 -9.46
N ALA A 2 -14.50 -4.26 -9.96
CA ALA A 2 -13.05 -4.41 -9.96
C ALA A 2 -12.52 -4.10 -8.55
N ILE A 3 -11.54 -4.85 -8.08
CA ILE A 3 -10.90 -4.61 -6.77
C ILE A 3 -10.05 -3.35 -6.87
N THR A 4 -10.16 -2.45 -5.89
CA THR A 4 -9.20 -1.36 -5.67
C THR A 4 -8.18 -1.73 -4.59
N PHE A 5 -7.09 -0.96 -4.53
CA PHE A 5 -5.98 -1.14 -3.61
C PHE A 5 -5.66 0.19 -2.95
N GLN A 6 -5.62 0.22 -1.62
CA GLN A 6 -5.27 1.41 -0.87
C GLN A 6 -3.81 1.30 -0.40
N VAL A 7 -3.08 2.41 -0.43
CA VAL A 7 -1.66 2.48 -0.10
C VAL A 7 -1.43 3.50 1.00
N GLY A 8 -0.87 3.08 2.12
CA GLY A 8 -0.68 3.94 3.28
C GLY A 8 0.46 3.52 4.19
N GLU A 9 0.71 4.31 5.22
CA GLU A 9 1.68 3.97 6.27
C GLU A 9 1.09 2.87 7.18
N LEU A 10 1.79 1.74 7.31
CA LEU A 10 1.32 0.57 8.07
C LEU A 10 1.08 0.89 9.56
N THR A 11 1.87 1.83 10.11
CA THR A 11 1.78 2.26 11.51
C THR A 11 0.78 3.37 11.75
N ASN A 12 0.23 3.98 10.70
CA ASN A 12 -0.72 5.07 10.79
C ASN A 12 -1.78 4.95 9.68
N PHE A 13 -2.88 4.27 9.99
CA PHE A 13 -3.99 4.08 9.06
C PHE A 13 -4.75 5.39 8.86
N ASP A 14 -4.71 5.93 7.64
CA ASP A 14 -5.48 7.09 7.24
C ASP A 14 -6.58 6.67 6.23
N PRO A 15 -7.87 6.86 6.54
CA PRO A 15 -8.95 6.57 5.58
C PRO A 15 -8.89 7.45 4.31
N ALA A 16 -8.09 8.53 4.31
CA ALA A 16 -7.83 9.35 3.13
C ALA A 16 -6.64 8.86 2.28
N ASP A 17 -6.00 7.75 2.65
CA ASP A 17 -4.93 7.15 1.85
C ASP A 17 -5.41 6.85 0.41
N PRO A 18 -4.53 6.99 -0.59
CA PRO A 18 -4.89 6.84 -1.99
C PRO A 18 -5.41 5.44 -2.32
N GLU A 19 -6.55 5.38 -3.02
CA GLU A 19 -7.05 4.18 -3.69
C GLU A 19 -6.63 4.14 -5.16
N ILE A 20 -6.16 2.97 -5.59
CA ILE A 20 -5.60 2.70 -6.92
C ILE A 20 -6.29 1.46 -7.48
N ALA A 21 -6.70 1.50 -8.75
CA ALA A 21 -7.42 0.39 -9.38
C ALA A 21 -6.53 -0.83 -9.70
N GLU A 22 -5.21 -0.65 -9.77
CA GLU A 22 -4.26 -1.68 -10.18
C GLU A 22 -3.25 -2.00 -9.06
N GLU A 23 -3.11 -3.28 -8.75
CA GLU A 23 -2.17 -3.78 -7.72
C GLU A 23 -0.73 -3.34 -8.00
N GLN A 24 -0.29 -3.44 -9.28
CA GLN A 24 1.07 -3.06 -9.65
C GLN A 24 1.33 -1.57 -9.44
N GLY A 25 0.35 -0.71 -9.70
CA GLY A 25 0.42 0.72 -9.41
C GLY A 25 0.51 1.00 -7.92
N ALA A 26 -0.27 0.27 -7.11
CA ALA A 26 -0.23 0.37 -5.65
C ALA A 26 1.12 -0.05 -5.06
N ILE A 27 1.69 -1.14 -5.55
CA ILE A 27 3.02 -1.60 -5.14
C ILE A 27 4.11 -0.61 -5.55
N ALA A 28 4.04 -0.05 -6.77
CA ALA A 28 4.99 0.95 -7.23
C ALA A 28 4.94 2.22 -6.37
N LEU A 29 3.74 2.63 -5.94
CA LEU A 29 3.57 3.76 -5.02
C LEU A 29 4.18 3.45 -3.65
N ALA A 30 3.84 2.31 -3.05
CA ALA A 30 4.39 1.90 -1.75
C ALA A 30 5.93 1.84 -1.78
N LEU A 31 6.52 1.29 -2.85
CA LEU A 31 7.97 1.26 -3.07
C LEU A 31 8.55 2.67 -3.15
N ARG A 32 7.93 3.58 -3.92
CA ARG A 32 8.37 4.97 -4.05
C ARG A 32 8.35 5.67 -2.70
N GLU A 33 7.25 5.57 -1.96
CA GLU A 33 7.11 6.21 -0.65
C GLU A 33 8.10 5.64 0.38
N SER A 34 8.34 4.32 0.37
CA SER A 34 9.32 3.68 1.25
C SER A 34 10.76 4.15 1.00
N ARG A 35 11.10 4.53 -0.24
CA ARG A 35 12.42 5.11 -0.59
C ARG A 35 12.53 6.56 -0.16
N GLN A 36 11.41 7.29 -0.16
CA GLN A 36 11.37 8.68 0.28
C GLN A 36 11.41 8.80 1.81
N TYR A 37 10.79 7.85 2.51
CA TYR A 37 10.72 7.81 3.97
C TYR A 37 11.30 6.50 4.51
N GLU A 38 12.62 6.39 4.55
CA GLU A 38 13.34 5.14 4.90
C GLU A 38 13.02 4.57 6.29
N SER A 39 12.48 5.39 7.20
CA SER A 39 12.07 4.98 8.55
C SER A 39 10.61 4.51 8.65
N ARG A 40 9.85 4.62 7.56
CA ARG A 40 8.41 4.30 7.53
C ARG A 40 8.17 3.02 6.75
N ILE A 41 7.12 2.32 7.17
CA ILE A 41 6.66 1.10 6.52
C ILE A 41 5.39 1.46 5.77
N PHE A 42 5.38 1.26 4.46
CA PHE A 42 4.19 1.44 3.65
C PHE A 42 3.57 0.08 3.37
N ALA A 43 2.26 0.01 3.26
CA ALA A 43 1.56 -1.20 2.94
C ALA A 43 0.52 -0.98 1.86
N VAL A 44 0.23 -2.07 1.17
CA VAL A 44 -0.81 -2.16 0.14
C VAL A 44 -1.85 -3.11 0.67
N TRP A 45 -3.08 -2.64 0.77
CA TRP A 45 -4.23 -3.46 1.13
C TRP A 45 -5.31 -3.34 0.06
N THR A 46 -6.24 -4.30 -0.01
CA THR A 46 -7.43 -4.13 -0.84
C THR A 46 -8.26 -2.95 -0.32
N GLY A 47 -9.04 -2.32 -1.20
CA GLY A 47 -9.92 -1.21 -0.85
C GLY A 47 -10.90 -1.60 0.25
N GLN A 48 -11.44 -0.60 0.94
CA GLN A 48 -12.29 -0.82 2.13
C GLN A 48 -13.54 -1.64 1.80
N ASP A 49 -14.11 -1.43 0.60
CA ASP A 49 -15.25 -2.19 0.09
C ASP A 49 -14.93 -3.66 -0.24
N HIS A 50 -13.65 -4.05 -0.16
CA HIS A 50 -13.12 -5.38 -0.49
C HIS A 50 -12.45 -6.08 0.70
N GLY A 51 -12.66 -5.59 1.93
CA GLY A 51 -12.26 -6.27 3.16
C GLY A 51 -10.86 -5.95 3.68
N SER A 52 -10.14 -5.01 3.06
CA SER A 52 -8.84 -4.51 3.54
C SER A 52 -7.79 -5.61 3.78
N GLU A 53 -7.68 -6.55 2.86
CA GLU A 53 -6.67 -7.61 2.90
C GLU A 53 -5.29 -7.03 2.59
N LEU A 54 -4.29 -7.30 3.45
CA LEU A 54 -2.91 -6.93 3.20
C LEU A 54 -2.30 -7.75 2.06
N ILE A 55 -1.82 -7.05 1.03
CA ILE A 55 -1.23 -7.64 -0.19
C ILE A 55 0.29 -7.56 -0.14
N ALA A 56 0.85 -6.41 0.24
CA ALA A 56 2.28 -6.18 0.25
C ALA A 56 2.70 -5.14 1.29
N ILE A 57 3.97 -5.19 1.69
CA ILE A 57 4.63 -4.21 2.55
C ILE A 57 5.89 -3.72 1.83
N ALA A 58 6.10 -2.40 1.81
CA ALA A 58 7.32 -1.76 1.35
C ALA A 58 8.09 -1.14 2.52
N TYR A 59 9.37 -1.47 2.64
CA TYR A 59 10.25 -0.95 3.68
C TYR A 59 11.67 -0.80 3.13
N GLN A 60 12.29 0.36 3.36
CA GLN A 60 13.65 0.66 2.91
C GLN A 60 13.88 0.42 1.40
N GLY A 61 12.85 0.67 0.57
CA GLY A 61 12.92 0.49 -0.87
C GLY A 61 12.83 -0.97 -1.36
N GLU A 62 12.56 -1.91 -0.45
CA GLU A 62 12.25 -3.31 -0.75
C GLU A 62 10.76 -3.58 -0.62
N ILE A 63 10.28 -4.62 -1.31
CA ILE A 63 8.88 -5.06 -1.29
C ILE A 63 8.80 -6.50 -0.79
N PHE A 64 7.88 -6.74 0.14
CA PHE A 64 7.54 -8.04 0.70
C PHE A 64 6.09 -8.32 0.35
N LYS A 65 5.84 -9.36 -0.44
CA LYS A 65 4.48 -9.74 -0.88
C LYS A 65 4.03 -11.01 -0.18
N LYS A 66 2.71 -11.08 0.07
CA LYS A 66 2.03 -12.31 0.52
C LYS A 66 1.96 -13.34 -0.60
#